data_AF-A0A811T6F3-F1
#
_entry.id   AF-A0A811T6F3-F1
#
_cell.length_a   1.000
_cell.length_b   1.000
_cell.length_c   1.000
_cell.angle_alpha   90.00
_cell.angle_beta   90.00
_cell.angle_gamma   90.00
#
_symmetry.space_group_name_H-M   'P 1'
#
loop_
_entity.id
_entity.type
_entity.pdbx_description
1 polymer ?
#
loop_
_entity_poly.entity_id
_entity_poly.type
_entity_poly.pdbx_seq_one_letter_code
_entity_poly.pdbx_strand_id
1 'polypeptide(L)'
;MEEITNSKERTDAKLRYARLHLEELRAHQRKGSGDDFERSHQESFLFHLVSARDAFLQELNLYYGGGLKPREVTADKLTEKLKKMGVECPELDKLKRYENPECWLHVAKEMRNHSTHRDSMPRAFHVGGEDDGKVFLRNTQSRKLIKKDYADTFEEWCSKLENLLNDLRNTAVSRYQPNR
;
A
#
# COMPACT_ATOMS: atom_id res chain seq x y z
N MET A 1 -23.22 0.83 -10.96
CA MET A 1 -22.48 -0.39 -11.40
C MET A 1 -21.21 -0.03 -12.14
N GLU A 2 -21.27 0.78 -13.20
CA GLU A 2 -20.08 1.26 -13.95
C GLU A 2 -19.03 1.95 -13.06
N GLU A 3 -19.46 2.85 -12.15
CA GLU A 3 -18.54 3.55 -11.23
C GLU A 3 -17.80 2.60 -10.28
N ILE A 4 -18.46 1.54 -9.81
CA ILE A 4 -17.83 0.51 -8.97
C ILE A 4 -16.80 -0.27 -9.78
N THR A 5 -17.14 -0.68 -11.00
CA THR A 5 -16.20 -1.36 -11.90
C THR A 5 -14.95 -0.51 -12.15
N ASN A 6 -15.13 0.76 -12.52
CA ASN A 6 -14.02 1.70 -12.75
C ASN A 6 -13.15 1.88 -11.49
N SER A 7 -13.76 1.93 -10.31
CA SER A 7 -13.04 2.04 -9.04
C SER A 7 -12.18 0.79 -8.75
N LYS A 8 -12.75 -0.41 -8.98
CA LYS A 8 -12.01 -1.68 -8.85
C LYS A 8 -10.83 -1.75 -9.81
N GLU A 9 -11.05 -1.43 -11.09
CA GLU A 9 -10.01 -1.42 -12.11
C GLU A 9 -8.85 -0.48 -11.75
N ARG A 10 -9.16 0.67 -11.14
CA ARG A 10 -8.16 1.61 -10.65
C ARG A 10 -7.32 1.01 -9.52
N THR A 11 -7.94 0.38 -8.52
CA THR A 11 -7.19 -0.30 -7.43
C THR A 11 -6.30 -1.39 -7.99
N ASP A 12 -6.85 -2.24 -8.87
CA ASP A 12 -6.11 -3.36 -9.43
C ASP A 12 -4.97 -2.87 -10.34
N ALA A 13 -5.16 -1.77 -11.08
CA ALA A 13 -4.10 -1.13 -11.85
C ALA A 13 -2.95 -0.64 -10.95
N LYS A 14 -3.24 -0.07 -9.77
CA LYS A 14 -2.21 0.35 -8.83
C LYS A 14 -1.39 -0.83 -8.29
N LEU A 15 -2.03 -1.96 -8.00
CA LEU A 15 -1.30 -3.19 -7.64
C LEU A 15 -0.42 -3.69 -8.80
N ARG A 16 -0.94 -3.70 -10.03
CA ARG A 16 -0.15 -4.10 -11.22
C ARG A 16 1.08 -3.21 -11.42
N TYR A 17 0.94 -1.90 -11.29
CA TYR A 17 2.08 -0.99 -11.40
C TYR A 17 3.10 -1.17 -10.27
N ALA A 18 2.66 -1.47 -9.04
CA ALA A 18 3.59 -1.84 -7.97
C ALA A 18 4.37 -3.11 -8.35
N ARG A 19 3.69 -4.15 -8.84
CA ARG A 19 4.34 -5.39 -9.30
C ARG A 19 5.35 -5.13 -10.43
N LEU A 20 4.98 -4.32 -11.43
CA LEU A 20 5.86 -3.95 -12.54
C LEU A 20 7.19 -3.35 -12.05
N HIS A 21 7.14 -2.35 -11.18
CA HIS A 21 8.37 -1.74 -10.67
C HIS A 21 9.21 -2.69 -9.82
N LEU A 22 8.57 -3.63 -9.12
CA LEU A 22 9.30 -4.67 -8.40
C LEU A 22 9.99 -5.66 -9.36
N GLU A 23 9.34 -6.03 -10.46
CA GLU A 23 9.93 -6.87 -11.52
C GLU A 23 11.13 -6.17 -12.16
N GLU A 24 11.02 -4.88 -12.46
CA GLU A 24 12.12 -4.04 -12.98
C GLU A 24 13.30 -3.98 -12.00
N LEU A 25 13.03 -3.80 -10.70
CA LEU A 25 14.06 -3.86 -9.65
C LEU A 25 14.75 -5.23 -9.59
N ARG A 26 13.99 -6.32 -9.72
CA ARG A 26 14.53 -7.69 -9.70
C ARG A 26 15.37 -7.99 -10.95
N ALA A 27 15.02 -7.40 -12.09
CA ALA A 27 15.74 -7.55 -13.35
C ALA A 27 16.97 -6.63 -13.46
N HIS A 28 17.10 -5.62 -12.59
CA HIS A 28 18.24 -4.71 -12.61
C HIS A 28 19.56 -5.45 -12.38
N GLN A 29 20.55 -5.20 -13.24
CA GLN A 29 21.84 -5.88 -13.19
C GLN A 29 22.72 -5.38 -12.04
N ARG A 30 22.52 -4.15 -11.57
CA ARG A 30 23.31 -3.51 -10.51
C ARG A 30 22.53 -3.44 -9.20
N LYS A 31 22.15 -4.62 -8.68
CA LYS A 31 21.42 -4.73 -7.41
C LYS A 31 22.26 -4.18 -6.27
N GLY A 32 21.63 -3.38 -5.42
CA GLY A 32 22.27 -2.81 -4.25
C GLY A 32 23.33 -1.75 -4.57
N SER A 33 23.33 -1.24 -5.80
CA SER A 33 24.15 -0.08 -6.16
C SER A 33 23.60 1.22 -5.57
N GLY A 34 22.31 1.23 -5.26
CA GLY A 34 21.61 2.41 -4.76
C GLY A 34 21.51 3.55 -5.79
N ASP A 35 21.67 3.23 -7.08
CA ASP A 35 21.61 4.16 -8.20
C ASP A 35 20.23 4.82 -8.38
N ASP A 36 20.15 5.76 -9.31
CA ASP A 36 18.91 6.52 -9.58
C ASP A 36 17.78 5.61 -10.08
N PHE A 37 18.12 4.55 -10.82
CA PHE A 37 17.15 3.58 -11.29
C PHE A 37 16.53 2.85 -10.09
N GLU A 38 17.36 2.28 -9.21
CA GLU A 38 16.90 1.54 -8.04
C GLU A 38 16.08 2.44 -7.11
N ARG A 39 16.55 3.67 -6.85
CA ARG A 39 15.80 4.65 -6.04
C ARG A 39 14.43 4.96 -6.63
N SER A 40 14.39 5.36 -7.90
CA SER A 40 13.15 5.79 -8.54
C SER A 40 12.11 4.68 -8.60
N HIS A 41 12.53 3.43 -8.85
CA HIS A 41 11.62 2.29 -8.88
C HIS A 41 11.16 1.87 -7.50
N GLN A 42 12.03 1.95 -6.48
CA GLN A 42 11.62 1.72 -5.09
C GLN A 42 10.57 2.74 -4.62
N GLU A 43 10.77 4.02 -4.95
CA GLU A 43 9.82 5.09 -4.63
C GLU A 43 8.50 4.92 -5.37
N SER A 44 8.57 4.58 -6.67
CA SER A 44 7.39 4.32 -7.49
C SER A 44 6.62 3.09 -7.01
N PHE A 45 7.31 2.02 -6.61
CA PHE A 45 6.71 0.85 -5.98
C PHE A 45 5.87 1.26 -4.76
N LEU A 46 6.46 1.99 -3.82
CA LEU A 46 5.76 2.41 -2.60
C LEU A 46 4.59 3.36 -2.89
N PHE A 47 4.78 4.29 -3.84
CA PHE A 47 3.72 5.18 -4.29
C PHE A 47 2.52 4.38 -4.80
N HIS A 48 2.74 3.40 -5.67
CA HIS A 48 1.69 2.58 -6.25
C HIS A 48 1.04 1.65 -5.22
N LEU A 49 1.83 1.03 -4.34
CA LEU A 49 1.33 0.15 -3.28
C LEU A 49 0.39 0.90 -2.32
N VAL A 50 0.80 2.07 -1.82
CA VAL A 50 -0.04 2.90 -0.93
C VAL A 50 -1.23 3.46 -1.68
N SER A 51 -1.05 3.85 -2.96
CA SER A 51 -2.15 4.32 -3.81
C SER A 51 -3.22 3.25 -4.06
N ALA A 52 -2.86 1.96 -4.10
CA ALA A 52 -3.84 0.87 -4.22
C ALA A 52 -4.75 0.82 -2.99
N ARG A 53 -4.17 0.95 -1.79
CA ARG A 53 -4.95 1.05 -0.55
C ARG A 53 -5.87 2.26 -0.56
N ASP A 54 -5.39 3.43 -1.00
CA ASP A 54 -6.21 4.64 -1.02
C ASP A 54 -7.32 4.57 -2.09
N ALA A 55 -7.05 3.91 -3.23
CA ALA A 55 -8.08 3.60 -4.23
C ALA A 55 -9.14 2.65 -3.65
N PHE A 56 -8.74 1.65 -2.87
CA PHE A 56 -9.70 0.74 -2.22
C PHE A 56 -10.61 1.45 -1.21
N LEU A 57 -10.15 2.50 -0.53
CA LEU A 57 -11.06 3.32 0.29
C LEU A 57 -12.16 3.97 -0.55
N GLN A 58 -11.89 4.32 -1.81
CA GLN A 58 -12.89 4.85 -2.73
C GLN A 58 -13.88 3.75 -3.14
N GLU A 59 -13.42 2.50 -3.34
CA GLU A 59 -14.34 1.35 -3.49
C GLU A 59 -15.27 1.22 -2.27
N LEU A 60 -14.74 1.24 -1.05
CA LEU A 60 -15.56 1.16 0.17
C LEU A 60 -16.56 2.33 0.28
N ASN A 61 -16.14 3.54 -0.09
CA ASN A 61 -17.04 4.69 -0.13
C ASN A 61 -18.22 4.48 -1.09
N LEU A 62 -18.01 3.78 -2.21
CA LEU A 62 -19.09 3.41 -3.14
C LEU A 62 -19.94 2.26 -2.60
N TYR A 63 -19.32 1.19 -2.08
CA TYR A 63 -20.05 0.04 -1.55
C TYR A 63 -20.97 0.40 -0.38
N TYR A 64 -20.55 1.32 0.47
CA TYR A 64 -21.32 1.73 1.65
C TYR A 64 -22.12 3.01 1.45
N GLY A 65 -22.19 3.54 0.22
CA GLY A 65 -22.95 4.75 -0.10
C GLY A 65 -22.47 6.00 0.66
N GLY A 66 -21.19 6.07 1.01
CA GLY A 66 -20.63 7.14 1.85
C GLY A 66 -20.76 8.53 1.24
N GLY A 67 -20.87 8.63 -0.10
CA GLY A 67 -21.16 9.88 -0.80
C GLY A 67 -20.05 10.94 -0.69
N LEU A 68 -18.84 10.56 -0.28
CA LEU A 68 -17.68 11.44 -0.29
C LEU A 68 -17.15 11.61 -1.72
N LYS A 69 -16.67 12.82 -2.04
CA LYS A 69 -15.97 13.06 -3.30
C LYS A 69 -14.64 12.29 -3.31
N PRO A 70 -14.15 11.76 -4.45
CA PRO A 70 -12.94 10.93 -4.51
C PRO A 70 -11.72 11.52 -3.80
N ARG A 71 -11.48 12.83 -3.93
CA ARG A 71 -10.35 13.55 -3.30
C ARG A 71 -10.47 13.69 -1.77
N GLU A 72 -11.65 13.48 -1.22
CA GLU A 72 -11.95 13.65 0.20
C GLU A 72 -11.98 12.30 0.94
N VAL A 73 -11.92 11.19 0.19
CA VAL A 73 -11.92 9.85 0.76
C VAL A 73 -10.61 9.60 1.49
N THR A 74 -10.71 9.53 2.82
CA THR A 74 -9.65 9.09 3.73
C THR A 74 -10.28 8.12 4.72
N ALA A 75 -9.48 7.27 5.37
CA ALA A 75 -10.03 6.30 6.32
C ALA A 75 -10.84 6.99 7.42
N ASP A 76 -10.33 8.08 7.99
CA ASP A 76 -11.02 8.79 9.07
C ASP A 76 -12.29 9.49 8.60
N LYS A 77 -12.24 10.21 7.46
CA LYS A 77 -13.44 10.87 6.91
C LYS A 77 -14.52 9.85 6.54
N LEU A 78 -14.13 8.69 6.00
CA LEU A 78 -15.06 7.62 5.68
C LEU A 78 -15.66 7.02 6.97
N THR A 79 -14.84 6.75 8.00
CA THR A 79 -15.33 6.30 9.32
C THR A 79 -16.35 7.29 9.90
N GLU A 80 -16.03 8.57 9.92
CA GLU A 80 -16.93 9.62 10.44
C GLU A 80 -18.25 9.68 9.67
N LYS A 81 -18.17 9.60 8.34
CA LYS A 81 -19.33 9.68 7.46
C LYS A 81 -20.26 8.48 7.66
N LEU A 82 -19.71 7.26 7.67
CA LEU A 82 -20.49 6.04 7.87
C LEU A 82 -21.10 5.97 9.27
N LYS A 83 -20.35 6.41 10.30
CA LYS A 83 -20.87 6.53 11.67
C LYS A 83 -22.07 7.47 11.76
N LYS A 84 -22.01 8.63 11.08
CA LYS A 84 -23.15 9.58 11.02
C LYS A 84 -24.37 8.99 10.29
N MET A 85 -24.15 8.06 9.37
CA MET A 85 -25.21 7.34 8.65
C MET A 85 -25.74 6.13 9.43
N GLY A 86 -25.14 5.76 10.56
CA GLY A 86 -25.49 4.54 11.29
C GLY A 86 -25.11 3.25 10.53
N VAL A 87 -24.13 3.33 9.63
CA VAL A 87 -23.67 2.20 8.81
C VAL A 87 -22.37 1.66 9.38
N GLU A 88 -22.34 0.36 9.67
CA GLU A 88 -21.12 -0.33 10.09
C GLU A 88 -20.31 -0.79 8.88
N CYS A 89 -18.99 -0.58 8.92
CA CYS A 89 -18.06 -0.98 7.87
C CYS A 89 -16.91 -1.80 8.47
N PRO A 90 -17.11 -3.10 8.71
CA PRO A 90 -16.10 -3.95 9.33
C PRO A 90 -14.82 -4.06 8.49
N GLU A 91 -14.89 -3.86 7.18
CA GLU A 91 -13.74 -3.87 6.29
C GLU A 91 -12.84 -2.66 6.53
N LEU A 92 -13.42 -1.49 6.78
CA LEU A 92 -12.66 -0.29 7.13
C LEU A 92 -11.98 -0.47 8.48
N ASP A 93 -12.68 -1.03 9.46
CA ASP A 93 -12.10 -1.33 10.78
C ASP A 93 -10.94 -2.32 10.69
N LYS A 94 -11.08 -3.38 9.87
CA LYS A 94 -9.98 -4.32 9.59
C LYS A 94 -8.81 -3.61 8.93
N LEU A 95 -9.04 -2.77 7.92
CA LEU A 95 -7.99 -2.04 7.23
C LEU A 95 -7.23 -1.10 8.16
N LYS A 96 -7.93 -0.41 9.08
CA LYS A 96 -7.32 0.49 10.08
C LYS A 96 -6.39 -0.25 11.05
N ARG A 97 -6.61 -1.54 11.34
CA ARG A 97 -5.69 -2.34 12.19
C ARG A 97 -4.30 -2.44 11.58
N TYR A 98 -4.19 -2.41 10.26
CA TYR A 98 -2.90 -2.42 9.55
C TYR A 98 -2.23 -1.04 9.49
N GLU A 99 -2.87 0.01 10.00
CA GLU A 99 -2.25 1.35 10.17
C GLU A 99 -1.52 1.52 11.51
N ASN A 100 -1.43 0.49 12.34
CA ASN A 100 -0.59 0.49 13.55
C ASN A 100 0.90 0.70 13.16
N PRO A 101 1.66 1.55 13.88
CA PRO A 101 3.10 1.77 13.66
C PRO A 101 3.97 0.53 13.45
N GLU A 102 3.60 -0.61 14.03
CA GLU A 102 4.35 -1.87 13.89
C GLU A 102 3.94 -2.69 12.67
N CYS A 103 2.83 -2.36 12.01
CA CYS A 103 2.34 -3.06 10.83
C CYS A 103 3.07 -2.63 9.56
N TRP A 104 3.32 -3.60 8.68
CA TRP A 104 4.02 -3.39 7.41
C TRP A 104 3.41 -2.29 6.53
N LEU A 105 2.08 -2.16 6.52
CA LEU A 105 1.38 -1.15 5.72
C LEU A 105 1.62 0.27 6.25
N HIS A 106 1.69 0.44 7.57
CA HIS A 106 2.11 1.70 8.17
C HIS A 106 3.55 2.04 7.78
N VAL A 107 4.46 1.06 7.87
CA VAL A 107 5.86 1.25 7.47
C VAL A 107 5.97 1.66 6.00
N ALA A 108 5.24 1.00 5.11
CA ALA A 108 5.20 1.35 3.68
C ALA A 108 4.68 2.78 3.44
N LYS A 109 3.62 3.18 4.13
CA LYS A 109 3.05 4.54 4.07
C LYS A 109 4.04 5.59 4.55
N GLU A 110 4.73 5.32 5.66
CA GLU A 110 5.74 6.23 6.19
C GLU A 110 6.97 6.32 5.30
N MET A 111 7.43 5.21 4.71
CA MET A 111 8.51 5.21 3.73
C MET A 111 8.14 6.03 2.49
N ARG A 112 6.92 5.87 1.97
CA ARG A 112 6.38 6.67 0.87
C ARG A 112 6.35 8.16 1.19
N ASN A 113 5.87 8.52 2.39
CA ASN A 113 5.81 9.92 2.81
C ASN A 113 7.20 10.52 3.01
N HIS A 114 8.14 9.73 3.54
CA HIS A 114 9.52 10.13 3.71
C HIS A 114 10.20 10.39 2.36
N SER A 115 10.08 9.45 1.41
CA SER A 115 10.67 9.59 0.07
C SER A 115 10.09 10.76 -0.72
N THR A 116 8.80 11.04 -0.54
CA THR A 116 8.14 12.14 -1.28
C THR A 116 8.49 13.53 -0.73
N HIS A 117 8.77 13.65 0.57
CA HIS A 117 8.79 14.97 1.23
C HIS A 117 10.03 15.30 2.05
N ARG A 118 10.88 14.32 2.38
CA ARG A 118 11.99 14.53 3.31
C ARG A 118 13.35 14.14 2.73
N ASP A 119 13.50 12.89 2.33
CA ASP A 119 14.78 12.34 1.87
C ASP A 119 14.57 10.98 1.18
N SER A 120 15.56 10.51 0.42
CA SER A 120 15.56 9.16 -0.16
C SER A 120 15.31 8.09 0.90
N MET A 121 14.81 6.91 0.48
CA MET A 121 14.54 5.82 1.41
C MET A 121 15.79 5.41 2.23
N PRO A 122 15.65 5.24 3.56
CA PRO A 122 16.78 4.86 4.40
C PRO A 122 17.12 3.38 4.19
N ARG A 123 18.34 3.15 3.70
CA ARG A 123 18.88 1.85 3.30
C ARG A 123 20.07 1.44 4.16
N ALA A 124 20.35 0.15 4.20
CA ALA A 124 21.60 -0.41 4.70
C ALA A 124 22.15 -1.37 3.65
N PHE A 125 23.32 -1.04 3.11
CA PHE A 125 24.03 -1.85 2.14
C PHE A 125 24.94 -2.82 2.90
N HIS A 126 24.82 -4.11 2.61
CA HIS A 126 25.65 -5.13 3.20
C HIS A 126 26.76 -5.51 2.22
N VAL A 127 28.01 -5.35 2.67
CA VAL A 127 29.22 -5.65 1.90
C VAL A 127 30.08 -6.62 2.70
N GLY A 128 30.31 -7.81 2.16
CA GLY A 128 30.99 -8.93 2.80
C GLY A 128 30.13 -9.77 3.75
N GLY A 129 30.50 -11.05 3.92
CA GLY A 129 29.78 -12.01 4.77
C GLY A 129 28.60 -12.69 4.07
N GLU A 130 27.71 -13.35 4.84
CA GLU A 130 26.56 -14.12 4.30
C GLU A 130 25.47 -13.25 3.66
N ASP A 131 25.46 -11.95 3.95
CA ASP A 131 24.50 -10.98 3.43
C ASP A 131 25.08 -10.06 2.35
N ASP A 132 26.24 -10.40 1.79
CA ASP A 132 26.91 -9.60 0.75
C ASP A 132 25.98 -9.32 -0.45
N GLY A 133 25.92 -8.06 -0.86
CA GLY A 133 25.08 -7.59 -1.97
C GLY A 133 23.60 -7.38 -1.65
N LYS A 134 23.14 -7.68 -0.42
CA LYS A 134 21.76 -7.40 0.00
C LYS A 134 21.59 -5.95 0.44
N VAL A 135 20.39 -5.42 0.20
CA VAL A 135 20.01 -4.11 0.72
C VAL A 135 18.81 -4.22 1.62
N PHE A 136 19.02 -3.88 2.88
CA PHE A 136 17.97 -3.90 3.90
C PHE A 136 17.35 -2.51 4.05
N LEU A 137 16.05 -2.50 4.25
CA LEU A 137 15.31 -1.27 4.52
C LEU A 137 15.37 -0.92 6.00
N ARG A 138 15.35 0.37 6.33
CA ARG A 138 15.18 0.86 7.70
C ARG A 138 13.80 1.45 7.88
N ASN A 139 13.12 1.09 8.96
CA ASN A 139 11.91 1.79 9.35
C ASN A 139 12.23 3.27 9.61
N THR A 140 11.49 4.19 8.99
CA THR A 140 11.76 5.64 9.05
C THR A 140 11.56 6.22 10.45
N GLN A 141 10.64 5.66 11.25
CA GLN A 141 10.35 6.09 12.61
C GLN A 141 11.23 5.39 13.64
N SER A 142 11.20 4.05 13.68
CA SER A 142 11.92 3.28 14.71
C SER A 142 13.40 3.09 14.41
N ARG A 143 13.84 3.40 13.19
CA ARG A 143 15.21 3.15 12.66
C ARG A 143 15.65 1.68 12.70
N LYS A 144 14.76 0.77 13.09
CA LYS A 144 15.00 -0.68 13.09
C LYS A 144 15.18 -1.19 11.66
N LEU A 145 16.12 -2.11 11.52
CA LEU A 145 16.42 -2.78 10.26
C LEU A 145 15.34 -3.83 9.97
N ILE A 146 14.83 -3.84 8.75
CA ILE A 146 14.04 -4.94 8.22
C ILE A 146 15.06 -5.93 7.67
N LYS A 147 15.31 -7.02 8.42
CA LYS A 147 16.35 -8.02 8.13
C LYS A 147 15.94 -8.97 7.00
N LYS A 148 15.65 -8.39 5.84
CA LYS A 148 15.27 -9.06 4.60
C LYS A 148 15.64 -8.13 3.46
N ASP A 149 16.03 -8.70 2.32
CA ASP A 149 16.28 -7.90 1.14
C ASP A 149 15.03 -7.08 0.77
N TYR A 150 15.24 -5.86 0.28
CA TYR A 150 14.14 -4.96 -0.05
C TYR A 150 13.20 -5.56 -1.09
N ALA A 151 13.71 -6.31 -2.08
CA ALA A 151 12.89 -6.90 -3.14
C ALA A 151 11.96 -7.95 -2.56
N ASP A 152 12.45 -8.81 -1.69
CA ASP A 152 11.63 -9.83 -1.03
C ASP A 152 10.68 -9.23 0.01
N THR A 153 11.05 -8.11 0.61
CA THR A 153 10.16 -7.34 1.50
C THR A 153 9.00 -6.73 0.71
N PHE A 154 9.29 -6.13 -0.43
CA PHE A 154 8.31 -5.53 -1.33
C PHE A 154 7.37 -6.57 -1.93
N GLU A 155 7.88 -7.73 -2.33
CA GLU A 155 7.05 -8.84 -2.81
C GLU A 155 6.04 -9.30 -1.75
N GLU A 156 6.52 -9.45 -0.51
CA GLU A 156 5.68 -9.84 0.61
C GLU A 156 4.61 -8.79 0.90
N TRP A 157 4.95 -7.50 0.88
CA TRP A 157 4.00 -6.41 1.08
C TRP A 157 2.96 -6.33 -0.03
N CYS A 158 3.39 -6.48 -1.29
CA CYS A 158 2.49 -6.49 -2.43
C CYS A 158 1.49 -7.65 -2.34
N SER A 159 1.97 -8.85 -2.04
CA SER A 159 1.14 -10.05 -1.90
C SER A 159 0.19 -9.95 -0.71
N LYS A 160 0.67 -9.42 0.43
CA LYS A 160 -0.18 -9.17 1.60
C LYS A 160 -1.26 -8.15 1.32
N LEU A 161 -0.95 -7.06 0.59
CA LEU A 161 -1.95 -6.07 0.22
C LEU A 161 -3.00 -6.67 -0.70
N GLU A 162 -2.58 -7.36 -1.76
CA GLU A 162 -3.51 -7.95 -2.72
C GLU A 162 -4.47 -8.94 -2.05
N ASN A 163 -3.96 -9.85 -1.23
CA ASN A 163 -4.79 -10.78 -0.48
C ASN A 163 -5.77 -10.05 0.46
N LEU A 164 -5.27 -9.06 1.21
CA LEU A 164 -6.11 -8.25 2.10
C LEU A 164 -7.22 -7.54 1.30
N LEU A 165 -6.90 -6.88 0.20
CA LEU A 165 -7.89 -6.15 -0.59
C LEU A 165 -8.93 -7.11 -1.20
N ASN A 166 -8.51 -8.27 -1.70
CA ASN A 166 -9.44 -9.28 -2.21
C ASN A 166 -10.39 -9.81 -1.13
N ASP A 167 -9.87 -10.12 0.06
CA ASP A 167 -10.70 -10.59 1.19
C ASP A 167 -11.72 -9.52 1.64
N LEU A 168 -11.25 -8.28 1.78
CA LEU A 168 -12.11 -7.15 2.16
C LEU A 168 -13.15 -6.88 1.08
N ARG A 169 -12.77 -6.92 -0.20
CA ARG A 169 -13.67 -6.72 -1.33
C ARG A 169 -14.75 -7.78 -1.39
N ASN A 170 -14.40 -9.06 -1.23
CA ASN A 170 -15.38 -10.15 -1.19
C ASN A 170 -16.40 -9.95 -0.07
N THR A 171 -15.94 -9.53 1.10
CA THR A 171 -16.82 -9.25 2.24
C THR A 171 -17.70 -8.02 1.96
N ALA A 172 -17.13 -6.92 1.44
CA ALA A 172 -17.87 -5.71 1.11
C ALA A 172 -18.95 -5.94 0.03
N VAL A 173 -18.65 -6.70 -1.02
CA VAL A 173 -19.62 -7.05 -2.07
C VAL A 173 -20.77 -7.86 -1.52
N SER A 174 -20.53 -8.81 -0.61
CA SER A 174 -21.61 -9.57 0.04
C SER A 174 -22.55 -8.71 0.91
N ARG A 175 -22.05 -7.57 1.38
CA ARG A 175 -22.80 -6.60 2.21
C ARG A 175 -23.40 -5.46 1.40
N TYR A 176 -22.98 -5.30 0.14
CA TYR A 176 -23.45 -4.25 -0.75
C TYR A 176 -24.97 -4.40 -0.98
N GLN A 177 -25.72 -3.39 -0.59
CA GLN A 177 -27.15 -3.28 -0.88
C GLN A 177 -27.33 -2.17 -1.92
N PRO A 178 -27.55 -2.50 -3.21
CA PRO A 178 -27.60 -1.51 -4.28
C PRO A 178 -28.71 -0.46 -4.15
N ASN A 179 -29.69 -0.66 -3.25
CA ASN A 179 -30.94 0.10 -3.17
C ASN A 179 -31.37 0.41 -1.71
N ARG A 180 -30.48 0.97 -0.89
CA ARG A 180 -30.90 1.69 0.33
C ARG A 180 -30.71 3.19 0.15
#